data_AF-A0AAU2K4L7-F1
#
_entry.id   AF-A0AAU2K4L7-F1
#
_cell.length_a   1.000
_cell.length_b   1.000
_cell.length_c   1.000
_cell.angle_alpha   90.00
_cell.angle_beta   90.00
_cell.angle_gamma   90.00
#
_symmetry.space_group_name_H-M   'P 1'
#
loop_
_entity.id
_entity.type
_entity.pdbx_description
1 polymer ?
#
loop_
_entity_poly.entity_id
_entity_poly.type
_entity_poly.pdbx_seq_one_letter_code
_entity_poly.pdbx_strand_id
1 'polypeptide(L)'
;MADGAGKALDSEGIVVDRDGSYLVTDEFAPAIRRHGRNGEVSATLPVPDGFRLAPQGRATANQTFESLTLVPGGHALVAGVEGAGTGSSSWAASTPTRSTRGTASSSSPRPATAG
;
A
#
# COMPACT_ATOMS: atom_id res chain seq x y z
N MET A 1 -11.47 0.03 -5.15
CA MET A 1 -10.07 -0.42 -5.40
C MET A 1 -10.05 -1.95 -5.36
N ALA A 2 -9.07 -2.61 -5.99
CA ALA A 2 -9.03 -4.06 -6.12
C ALA A 2 -7.74 -4.67 -5.57
N ASP A 3 -7.76 -5.93 -5.17
CA ASP A 3 -6.62 -6.66 -4.56
C ASP A 3 -5.44 -6.95 -5.50
N GLY A 4 -5.48 -6.48 -6.74
CA GLY A 4 -4.50 -6.77 -7.79
C GLY A 4 -4.79 -8.05 -8.59
N ALA A 5 -5.70 -8.90 -8.13
CA ALA A 5 -6.28 -10.01 -8.89
C ALA A 5 -7.68 -9.68 -9.47
N GLY A 6 -8.18 -8.46 -9.20
CA GLY A 6 -9.44 -7.95 -9.71
C GLY A 6 -10.62 -8.15 -8.75
N LYS A 7 -10.41 -8.72 -7.56
CA LYS A 7 -11.44 -8.79 -6.52
C LYS A 7 -11.56 -7.43 -5.83
N ALA A 8 -12.79 -7.03 -5.50
CA ALA A 8 -13.00 -5.85 -4.67
C ALA A 8 -12.33 -6.03 -3.31
N LEU A 9 -11.67 -4.98 -2.83
CA LEU A 9 -11.12 -4.94 -1.48
C LEU A 9 -12.24 -4.76 -0.45
N ASP A 10 -12.06 -5.42 0.69
CA ASP A 10 -12.75 -5.15 1.94
C ASP A 10 -11.75 -4.37 2.79
N SER A 11 -11.88 -3.05 2.83
CA SER A 11 -10.84 -2.15 3.31
C SER A 11 -11.35 -1.30 4.46
N GLU A 12 -10.64 -1.39 5.58
CA GLU A 12 -11.00 -0.69 6.82
C GLU A 12 -10.08 0.51 7.10
N GLY A 13 -8.92 0.58 6.43
CA GLY A 13 -7.95 1.67 6.55
C GLY A 13 -7.43 2.18 5.21
N ILE A 14 -7.33 3.51 5.10
CA ILE A 14 -6.72 4.19 3.94
C ILE A 14 -5.86 5.38 4.39
N VAL A 15 -4.69 5.53 3.76
CA VAL A 15 -3.80 6.68 3.89
C VAL A 15 -3.45 7.21 2.51
N VAL A 16 -3.42 8.53 2.35
CA VAL A 16 -2.84 9.18 1.17
C VAL A 16 -1.36 9.48 1.46
N ASP A 17 -0.45 8.92 0.66
CA ASP A 17 0.99 9.17 0.77
C ASP A 17 1.37 10.51 0.10
N ARG A 18 2.59 11.00 0.32
CA ARG A 18 3.04 12.32 -0.15
C ARG A 18 3.02 12.49 -1.68
N ASP A 19 3.14 11.40 -2.43
CA ASP A 19 3.02 11.43 -3.90
C ASP A 19 1.56 11.33 -4.40
N GLY A 20 0.60 11.25 -3.46
CA GLY A 20 -0.83 11.07 -3.67
C GLY A 20 -1.23 9.67 -4.12
N SER A 21 -0.35 8.68 -3.97
CA SER A 21 -0.78 7.28 -3.96
C SER A 21 -1.57 6.96 -2.69
N TYR A 22 -2.28 5.84 -2.69
CA TYR A 22 -3.07 5.38 -1.56
C TYR A 22 -2.44 4.12 -0.96
N LEU A 23 -2.34 4.05 0.35
CA LEU A 23 -2.02 2.85 1.09
C LEU A 23 -3.30 2.35 1.72
N VAL A 24 -3.70 1.12 1.41
CA VAL A 24 -5.05 0.60 1.70
C VAL A 24 -4.92 -0.77 2.35
N THR A 25 -5.67 -1.00 3.43
CA THR A 25 -5.74 -2.32 4.09
C THR A 25 -6.68 -3.27 3.36
N ASP A 26 -6.50 -4.56 3.60
CA ASP A 26 -7.30 -5.66 3.07
C ASP A 26 -7.70 -6.51 4.28
N GLU A 27 -8.99 -6.73 4.51
CA GLU A 27 -9.49 -7.50 5.65
C GLU A 27 -9.40 -9.02 5.39
N PHE A 28 -9.57 -9.43 4.13
CA PHE A 28 -9.52 -10.85 3.74
C PHE A 28 -8.11 -11.45 3.87
N ALA A 29 -7.09 -10.61 3.85
CA ALA A 29 -5.70 -11.00 4.08
C ALA A 29 -4.98 -9.86 4.77
N PRO A 30 -4.13 -10.11 5.79
CA PRO A 30 -3.42 -9.06 6.52
C PRO A 30 -2.40 -8.38 5.58
N ALA A 31 -2.85 -7.42 4.77
CA ALA A 31 -2.05 -6.79 3.73
C ALA A 31 -2.28 -5.28 3.70
N ILE A 32 -1.24 -4.55 3.29
CA ILE A 32 -1.31 -3.13 2.98
C ILE A 32 -0.80 -2.96 1.55
N ARG A 33 -1.68 -2.48 0.67
CA ARG A 33 -1.39 -2.33 -0.76
C ARG A 33 -1.25 -0.86 -1.12
N ARG A 34 -0.29 -0.56 -1.99
CA ARG A 34 -0.08 0.78 -2.55
C ARG A 34 -0.78 0.89 -3.90
N HIS A 35 -1.81 1.72 -3.98
CA HIS A 35 -2.51 2.03 -5.21
C HIS A 35 -2.00 3.34 -5.83
N GLY A 36 -1.79 3.34 -7.14
CA GLY A 36 -1.62 4.57 -7.89
C GLY A 36 -2.88 5.44 -7.84
N ARG A 37 -2.78 6.68 -8.32
CA ARG A 37 -3.93 7.60 -8.42
C ARG A 37 -5.05 7.09 -9.32
N ASN A 38 -4.71 6.16 -10.23
CA ASN A 38 -5.66 5.46 -11.10
C ASN A 38 -6.33 4.24 -10.41
N GLY A 39 -5.99 3.95 -9.14
CA GLY A 39 -6.55 2.83 -8.39
C GLY A 39 -5.83 1.49 -8.59
N GLU A 40 -4.84 1.42 -9.47
CA GLU A 40 -4.07 0.20 -9.76
C GLU A 40 -3.06 -0.13 -8.66
N VAL A 41 -2.91 -1.41 -8.32
CA VAL A 41 -1.93 -1.87 -7.32
C VAL A 41 -0.52 -1.74 -7.92
N SER A 42 0.33 -0.97 -7.24
CA SER A 42 1.73 -0.74 -7.61
C SER A 42 2.72 -1.48 -6.72
N ALA A 43 2.34 -1.79 -5.47
CA ALA A 43 3.15 -2.56 -4.54
C ALA A 43 2.27 -3.15 -3.42
N THR A 44 2.80 -4.17 -2.73
CA THR A 44 2.27 -4.66 -1.45
C THR A 44 3.38 -4.58 -0.41
N LEU A 45 3.08 -4.04 0.77
CA LEU A 45 4.05 -3.93 1.84
C LEU A 45 4.33 -5.32 2.45
N PRO A 46 5.57 -5.59 2.90
CA PRO A 46 5.88 -6.83 3.59
C PRO A 46 5.11 -6.91 4.90
N VAL A 47 4.52 -8.07 5.14
CA VAL A 47 3.75 -8.37 6.35
C VAL A 47 4.61 -9.25 7.24
N PRO A 48 4.88 -8.83 8.50
CA PRO A 48 5.68 -9.62 9.42
C PRO A 48 4.96 -10.93 9.77
N ASP A 49 5.73 -11.98 10.03
CA ASP A 49 5.17 -13.33 10.29
C ASP A 49 4.12 -13.33 11.40
N GLY A 50 4.34 -12.55 12.47
CA GLY A 50 3.40 -12.41 13.59
C GLY A 50 2.07 -11.73 13.26
N PHE A 51 1.89 -11.17 12.06
CA PHE A 51 0.62 -10.62 11.59
C PHE A 51 -0.04 -11.48 10.49
N ARG A 52 0.59 -12.58 10.09
CA ARG A 52 -0.03 -13.52 9.15
C ARG A 52 -1.17 -14.28 9.83
N LEU A 53 -2.09 -14.77 9.02
CA LEU A 53 -3.19 -15.61 9.49
C LEU A 53 -2.65 -16.92 10.09
N ALA A 54 -3.36 -17.47 11.07
CA ALA A 54 -3.07 -18.79 11.59
C ALA A 54 -3.24 -19.88 10.50
N PRO A 55 -2.38 -20.93 10.47
CA PRO A 55 -1.31 -21.22 11.44
C PRO A 55 0.04 -20.56 11.12
N GLN A 56 0.19 -19.84 10.01
CA GLN A 56 1.46 -19.21 9.62
C GLN A 56 1.85 -18.03 10.51
N GLY A 57 0.86 -17.42 11.16
CA GLY A 57 1.04 -16.44 12.21
C GLY A 57 -0.03 -16.61 13.30
N ARG A 58 -0.43 -15.49 13.90
CA ARG A 58 -1.38 -15.44 15.03
C ARG A 58 -2.62 -14.61 14.76
N ALA A 59 -2.77 -14.07 13.54
CA ALA A 59 -3.94 -13.28 13.20
C ALA A 59 -5.13 -14.18 12.84
N THR A 60 -6.33 -13.70 13.14
CA THR A 60 -7.60 -14.31 12.72
C THR A 60 -8.09 -13.57 11.48
N ALA A 61 -8.69 -14.29 10.53
CA ALA A 61 -9.35 -13.65 9.39
C ALA A 61 -10.44 -12.69 9.91
N ASN A 62 -10.63 -11.57 9.23
CA ASN A 62 -11.58 -10.53 9.64
C ASN A 62 -11.32 -9.91 11.02
N GLN A 63 -10.07 -9.96 11.48
CA GLN A 63 -9.62 -9.29 12.70
C GLN A 63 -8.16 -8.81 12.52
N THR A 64 -7.86 -8.22 11.36
CA THR A 64 -6.50 -7.89 10.93
C THR A 64 -6.25 -6.39 10.98
N PHE A 65 -5.87 -5.74 9.88
CA PHE A 65 -5.53 -4.32 9.86
C PHE A 65 -6.78 -3.45 9.69
N GLU A 66 -7.37 -3.05 10.81
CA GLU A 66 -8.65 -2.29 10.85
C GLU A 66 -8.48 -0.78 10.72
N SER A 67 -7.27 -0.26 10.87
CA SER A 67 -7.01 1.16 10.71
C SER A 67 -5.59 1.40 10.28
N LEU A 68 -5.37 2.53 9.60
CA LEU A 68 -4.05 2.91 9.12
C LEU A 68 -3.87 4.41 9.28
N THR A 69 -2.73 4.81 9.82
CA THR A 69 -2.32 6.22 9.85
C THR A 69 -0.84 6.37 9.52
N LEU A 70 -0.49 7.54 8.99
CA LEU A 70 0.89 7.91 8.71
C LEU A 70 1.45 8.67 9.92
N VAL A 71 2.62 8.24 10.40
CA VAL A 71 3.35 8.98 11.44
C VAL A 71 3.79 10.34 10.87
N PRO A 72 3.78 11.43 11.67
CA PRO A 72 4.32 12.71 11.25
C PRO A 72 5.72 12.56 10.63
N GLY A 73 5.95 13.27 9.53
CA GLY A 73 7.17 13.12 8.75
C GLY A 73 7.09 12.05 7.67
N GLY A 74 6.11 11.13 7.67
CA GLY A 74 5.74 10.32 6.50
C GLY A 74 6.66 9.15 6.15
N HIS A 75 7.39 8.62 7.14
CA HIS A 75 8.34 7.52 6.95
C HIS A 75 7.92 6.21 7.63
N ALA A 76 6.83 6.24 8.39
CA ALA A 76 6.29 5.09 9.09
C ALA A 76 4.77 5.12 9.06
N LEU A 77 4.17 3.94 9.06
CA LEU A 77 2.75 3.72 9.27
C LEU A 77 2.51 3.17 10.68
N VAL A 78 1.34 3.47 11.23
CA VAL A 78 0.78 2.74 12.38
C VAL A 78 -0.48 2.06 11.89
N ALA A 79 -0.54 0.74 12.03
CA ALA A 79 -1.73 -0.05 11.77
C ALA A 79 -2.37 -0.46 13.10
N GLY A 80 -3.67 -0.21 13.25
CA GLY A 80 -4.46 -0.78 14.34
C GLY A 80 -4.91 -2.19 13.99
N VAL A 81 -4.97 -3.07 14.99
CA VAL A 81 -5.41 -4.46 14.83
C VAL A 81 -6.54 -4.79 15.80
N GLU A 82 -7.58 -5.48 15.33
CA GLU A 82 -8.71 -5.93 16.18
C GLU A 82 -8.34 -7.21 16.93
N GLY A 83 -7.89 -8.23 16.21
CA GLY A 83 -7.52 -9.53 16.74
C GLY A 83 -6.07 -9.54 17.18
N ALA A 84 -5.72 -8.74 18.19
CA ALA A 84 -4.40 -8.81 18.79
C ALA A 84 -4.26 -10.14 19.54
N GLY A 85 -3.85 -11.21 18.85
CA GLY A 85 -3.41 -12.44 19.51
C GLY A 85 -2.41 -12.08 20.60
N THR A 86 -2.88 -12.09 21.86
CA THR A 86 -2.21 -11.61 23.09
C THR A 86 -1.05 -10.64 22.86
N GLY A 87 -1.36 -9.37 22.58
CA GLY A 87 -0.37 -8.29 22.57
C GLY A 87 -0.59 -7.29 21.44
N SER A 88 -1.01 -6.08 21.79
CA SER A 88 -1.01 -4.92 20.90
C SER A 88 0.38 -4.75 20.30
N SER A 89 0.52 -5.04 19.01
CA SER A 89 1.79 -4.90 18.29
C SER A 89 1.65 -3.78 17.27
N SER A 90 2.36 -2.68 17.48
CA SER A 90 2.56 -1.65 16.48
C SER A 90 3.68 -2.08 15.54
N TRP A 91 3.41 -2.14 14.23
CA TRP A 91 4.44 -2.34 13.20
C TRP A 91 4.64 -1.05 12.41
N ALA A 92 5.89 -0.61 12.29
CA ALA A 92 6.27 0.49 11.41
C ALA A 92 6.75 -0.07 10.08
N ALA A 93 5.97 0.13 9.02
CA ALA A 93 6.43 -0.10 7.65
C ALA A 93 6.99 1.20 7.07
N SER A 94 8.19 1.13 6.46
CA SER A 94 8.72 2.23 5.66
C SER A 94 8.07 2.24 4.28
N THR A 95 7.64 3.40 3.80
CA THR A 95 7.15 3.54 2.43
C THR A 95 8.34 3.44 1.46
N PRO A 96 8.34 2.52 0.49
CA PRO A 96 9.38 2.48 -0.51
C PRO A 96 9.25 3.72 -1.41
N THR A 97 10.16 4.69 -1.25
CA THR A 97 10.27 5.83 -2.15
C THR A 97 10.85 5.37 -3.48
N ARG A 98 10.00 5.15 -4.49
CA ARG A 98 10.46 4.96 -5.87
C ARG A 98 10.77 6.33 -6.50
N SER A 99 12.03 6.73 -6.51
CA SER A 99 12.51 7.82 -7.38
C SER A 99 12.78 7.25 -8.77
N THR A 100 11.85 7.44 -9.71
CA THR A 100 12.18 7.35 -11.14
C THR A 100 11.70 8.63 -11.80
N ARG A 101 12.49 9.69 -11.68
CA ARG A 101 12.41 10.83 -12.60
C ARG A 101 13.08 10.40 -13.91
N GLY A 102 12.35 9.62 -14.71
CA GLY A 102 12.74 9.36 -16.09
C GLY A 102 12.55 10.63 -16.90
N THR A 103 13.64 11.30 -17.26
CA THR A 103 13.64 12.37 -18.25
C THR A 103 13.25 11.76 -19.60
N ALA A 104 12.02 11.95 -20.04
CA ALA A 104 11.67 11.75 -21.43
C ALA A 104 12.26 12.95 -22.22
N SER A 105 13.39 12.73 -22.90
CA SER A 105 13.80 13.65 -23.97
C SER A 105 12.78 13.53 -25.11
N SER A 106 11.94 14.54 -25.27
CA SER A 106 11.11 14.69 -26.45
C SER A 106 11.99 15.12 -27.63
N SER A 107 12.31 14.20 -28.55
CA SER A 107 12.76 14.56 -29.88
C SER A 107 11.54 14.90 -30.75
N SER A 108 11.30 16.19 -30.97
CA SER A 108 10.40 16.63 -32.05
C SER A 108 11.07 16.41 -33.40
N PRO A 109 10.40 15.78 -34.40
CA PRO A 109 10.85 15.87 -35.78
C PRO A 109 10.48 17.26 -36.34
N ARG A 110 11.47 17.89 -36.97
CA ARG A 110 11.36 19.18 -37.68
C ARG A 110 10.51 18.98 -38.94
N PRO A 111 9.58 19.89 -39.30
CA PRO A 111 8.83 19.76 -40.54
C PRO A 111 9.74 20.02 -41.75
N ALA A 112 9.64 19.17 -42.77
CA ALA A 112 10.27 19.40 -44.06
C ALA A 112 9.47 20.46 -44.84
N THR A 113 10.09 21.61 -45.07
CA THR A 113 9.65 22.57 -46.10
C THR A 113 10.03 22.01 -47.47
N ALA A 114 9.03 21.69 -48.30
CA ALA A 114 9.22 21.48 -49.72
C ALA A 114 9.08 22.82 -50.45
N GLY A 115 10.09 23.17 -51.23
CA GLY A 115 10.04 24.16 -52.32
C GLY A 115 10.08 23.45 -53.66
#